data_AF-A0A486XMM3-F1
#
_entry.id   AF-A0A486XMM3-F1
#
_cell.length_a   1.000
_cell.length_b   1.000
_cell.length_c   1.000
_cell.angle_alpha   90.00
_cell.angle_beta   90.00
_cell.angle_gamma   90.00
#
_symmetry.space_group_name_H-M   'P 1'
#
loop_
_entity.id
_entity.type
_entity.pdbx_description
1 polymer ?
#
loop_
_entity_poly.entity_id
_entity_poly.type
_entity_poly.pdbx_seq_one_letter_code
_entity_poly.pdbx_strand_id
1 'polypeptide(L)'
;MLILASSSPRRAALVAATFSNEIVLAADTIVYFKGKIYNKPKNPEESFNMLLELSNQWHVVMTAVAVYKKDVCYSALEKSYVLFNSLTEEKIRLYHKSDPCLDKAKWIWNSRLR
;
A
#
# COMPACT_ATOMS: atom_id res chain seq x y z
N MET A 1 1.28 6.53 25.00
CA MET A 1 0.92 5.33 24.21
C MET A 1 0.77 5.73 22.75
N LEU A 2 1.51 5.11 21.81
CA LEU A 2 1.35 5.38 20.38
C LEU A 2 0.25 4.48 19.82
N ILE A 3 -0.75 5.05 19.17
CA ILE A 3 -1.86 4.27 18.60
C ILE A 3 -1.74 4.32 17.08
N LEU A 4 -1.54 3.14 16.48
CA LEU A 4 -1.45 2.97 15.03
C LEU A 4 -2.84 2.80 14.44
N ALA A 5 -3.26 3.75 13.61
CA ALA A 5 -4.48 3.65 12.81
C ALA A 5 -4.11 3.35 11.35
N SER A 6 -4.64 2.28 10.78
CA SER A 6 -4.54 2.08 9.33
C SER A 6 -5.58 2.97 8.64
N SER A 7 -5.16 3.67 7.58
CA SER A 7 -5.93 4.54 6.66
C SER A 7 -6.15 6.02 7.05
N SER A 8 -6.22 6.83 5.99
CA SER A 8 -6.51 8.27 5.80
C SER A 8 -6.58 9.24 7.00
N PRO A 9 -6.26 10.54 6.82
CA PRO A 9 -6.39 11.56 7.87
C PRO A 9 -7.75 11.55 8.58
N ARG A 10 -8.80 11.15 7.86
CA ARG A 10 -10.17 11.05 8.37
C ARG A 10 -10.34 9.96 9.43
N ARG A 11 -9.69 8.80 9.29
CA ARG A 11 -9.73 7.75 10.33
C ARG A 11 -8.78 8.08 11.48
N ALA A 12 -7.64 8.71 11.19
CA ALA A 12 -6.73 9.19 12.22
C ALA A 12 -7.40 10.19 13.18
N ALA A 13 -8.19 11.14 12.63
CA ALA A 13 -9.02 12.05 13.43
C ALA A 13 -10.09 11.32 14.26
N LEU A 14 -10.73 10.30 13.69
CA LEU A 14 -11.73 9.48 14.39
C LEU A 14 -11.11 8.71 15.58
N VAL A 15 -9.92 8.14 15.39
CA VAL A 15 -9.16 7.47 16.46
C VAL A 15 -8.69 8.49 17.49
N ALA A 16 -8.20 9.66 17.06
CA ALA A 16 -7.78 10.74 17.96
C ALA A 16 -8.92 11.23 18.88
N ALA A 17 -10.16 11.27 18.39
CA ALA A 17 -11.33 11.60 19.21
C ALA A 17 -11.57 10.59 20.34
N THR A 18 -11.12 9.35 20.18
CA THR A 18 -11.24 8.28 21.20
C THR A 18 -10.08 8.33 22.21
N PHE A 19 -8.93 8.90 21.82
CA PHE A 19 -7.69 8.92 22.60
C PHE A 19 -7.15 10.34 22.75
N SER A 20 -7.97 11.21 23.35
CA SER A 20 -7.80 12.67 23.39
C SER A 20 -6.48 13.20 23.97
N ASN A 21 -5.76 12.38 24.77
CA ASN A 21 -4.47 12.76 25.36
C ASN A 21 -3.26 12.03 24.76
N GLU A 22 -3.46 11.16 23.78
CA GLU A 22 -2.39 10.35 23.19
C GLU A 22 -1.93 10.89 21.83
N ILE A 23 -0.74 10.43 21.41
CA ILE A 23 -0.26 10.65 20.05
C ILE A 23 -0.80 9.52 19.18
N VAL A 24 -1.59 9.87 18.16
CA VAL A 24 -2.09 8.92 17.17
C VAL A 24 -1.26 9.04 15.91
N LEU A 25 -0.69 7.93 15.46
CA LEU A 25 0.03 7.84 14.18
C LEU A 25 -0.80 7.00 13.22
N ALA A 26 -1.09 7.54 12.05
CA ALA A 26 -1.75 6.81 10.98
C ALA A 26 -0.86 6.74 9.75
N ALA A 27 -0.94 5.62 9.03
CA ALA A 27 -0.26 5.47 7.76
C ALA A 27 -1.15 4.71 6.77
N ASP A 28 -0.98 5.04 5.49
CA ASP A 28 -1.62 4.34 4.38
C ASP A 28 -0.70 4.31 3.17
N THR A 29 -0.73 3.23 2.40
CA THR A 29 0.12 3.04 1.23
C THR A 29 -0.72 2.61 0.03
N ILE A 30 -0.61 3.36 -1.06
CA ILE A 30 -1.25 3.05 -2.34
C ILE A 30 -0.21 2.83 -3.45
N VAL A 31 -0.61 2.06 -4.45
CA VAL A 31 0.13 1.91 -5.70
C VAL A 31 -0.67 2.61 -6.79
N TYR A 32 -0.01 3.45 -7.57
CA TYR A 32 -0.61 4.23 -8.64
C TYR A 32 0.14 4.00 -9.94
N PHE A 33 -0.61 3.69 -10.99
CA PHE A 33 -0.07 3.48 -12.32
C PHE A 33 -1.11 3.90 -13.36
N LYS A 34 -0.70 4.74 -14.33
CA LYS A 34 -1.53 5.20 -15.47
C LYS A 34 -2.95 5.65 -15.09
N GLY A 35 -3.11 6.50 -14.08
CA GLY A 35 -4.43 7.00 -13.67
C GLY A 35 -5.21 6.08 -12.73
N LYS A 36 -4.72 4.86 -12.46
CA LYS A 36 -5.39 3.85 -11.65
C LYS A 36 -4.71 3.66 -10.30
N ILE A 37 -5.52 3.56 -9.25
CA ILE A 37 -5.10 3.17 -7.90
C ILE A 37 -5.31 1.67 -7.72
N TYR A 38 -4.27 0.98 -7.28
CA TYR A 38 -4.31 -0.45 -6.97
C TYR A 38 -4.50 -0.64 -5.46
N ASN A 39 -5.67 -1.19 -5.14
CA ASN A 39 -6.01 -1.62 -3.79
C ASN A 39 -5.54 -3.06 -3.55
N LYS A 40 -5.87 -3.62 -2.38
CA LYS A 40 -5.67 -5.06 -2.17
C LYS A 40 -6.55 -5.82 -3.17
N PRO A 41 -6.00 -6.83 -3.86
CA PRO A 41 -6.82 -7.69 -4.71
C PRO A 41 -7.87 -8.41 -3.86
N LYS A 42 -9.01 -8.69 -4.46
CA LYS A 42 -10.09 -9.45 -3.84
C LYS A 42 -9.89 -10.95 -4.02
N ASN A 43 -9.16 -11.36 -5.06
CA ASN A 43 -8.93 -12.75 -5.41
C ASN A 43 -7.61 -12.93 -6.20
N PRO A 44 -7.14 -14.18 -6.38
CA PRO A 44 -5.89 -14.47 -7.08
C PRO A 44 -5.87 -14.04 -8.55
N GLU A 45 -7.03 -14.03 -9.23
CA GLU A 45 -7.14 -13.59 -10.62
C GLU A 45 -6.92 -12.08 -10.75
N GLU A 46 -7.49 -11.29 -9.84
CA GLU A 46 -7.23 -9.85 -9.75
C GLU A 46 -5.76 -9.59 -9.43
N SER A 47 -5.17 -10.36 -8.51
CA SER A 47 -3.74 -10.33 -8.22
C SER A 47 -2.88 -10.58 -9.46
N PHE A 48 -3.25 -11.60 -10.25
CA PHE A 48 -2.54 -11.96 -11.48
C PHE A 48 -2.58 -10.82 -12.51
N ASN A 49 -3.77 -10.29 -12.77
CA ASN A 49 -3.98 -9.21 -13.72
C ASN A 49 -3.25 -7.92 -13.30
N MET A 50 -3.25 -7.60 -12.00
CA MET A 50 -2.50 -6.46 -11.47
C MET A 50 -0.99 -6.63 -11.68
N LEU A 51 -0.42 -7.80 -11.36
CA LEU A 51 1.01 -8.07 -11.55
C LEU A 51 1.41 -8.04 -13.03
N LEU A 52 0.55 -8.56 -13.91
CA LEU A 52 0.78 -8.54 -15.35
C LEU A 52 0.76 -7.11 -15.91
N GLU A 53 -0.18 -6.27 -15.47
CA GLU A 53 -0.29 -4.86 -15.90
C GLU A 53 0.91 -4.00 -15.45
N LEU A 54 1.47 -4.30 -14.28
CA LEU A 54 2.63 -3.61 -13.71
C LEU A 54 3.97 -4.17 -14.21
N SER A 55 3.96 -5.31 -14.90
CA SER A 55 5.16 -6.02 -15.39
C SER A 55 6.00 -5.16 -16.33
N ASN A 56 7.30 -5.04 -16.07
CA ASN A 56 8.22 -4.19 -16.85
C ASN A 56 7.77 -2.72 -16.95
N GLN A 57 7.07 -2.21 -15.93
CA GLN A 57 6.58 -0.83 -15.88
C GLN A 57 7.04 -0.11 -14.62
N TRP A 58 7.34 1.18 -14.77
CA TRP A 58 7.46 2.10 -13.64
C TRP A 58 6.08 2.45 -13.09
N HIS A 59 5.93 2.33 -11.78
CA HIS A 59 4.73 2.75 -11.05
C HIS A 59 5.12 3.49 -9.77
N VAL A 60 4.15 4.20 -9.17
CA VAL A 60 4.39 5.03 -8.00
C VAL A 60 3.76 4.39 -6.79
N VAL A 61 4.57 4.12 -5.77
CA VAL A 61 4.10 3.77 -4.43
C VAL A 61 4.03 5.06 -3.63
N MET A 62 2.85 5.39 -3.12
CA MET A 62 2.65 6.58 -2.30
C MET A 62 2.28 6.17 -0.88
N THR A 63 3.02 6.66 0.10
CA THR A 63 2.75 6.45 1.52
C THR A 63 2.39 7.76 2.17
N ALA A 64 1.16 7.87 2.66
CA ALA A 64 0.70 8.99 3.47
C ALA A 64 0.87 8.64 4.94
N VAL A 65 1.40 9.58 5.73
CA VAL A 65 1.47 9.48 7.19
C VAL A 65 0.78 10.68 7.82
N ALA A 66 0.14 10.47 8.96
CA ALA A 66 -0.47 11.53 9.74
C ALA A 66 -0.23 11.33 11.24
N VAL A 67 0.14 12.41 11.93
CA VAL A 67 0.33 12.45 13.38
C VAL A 67 -0.72 13.40 13.97
N TYR A 68 -1.52 12.88 14.90
CA TYR A 68 -2.53 13.66 15.62
C TYR A 68 -2.19 13.74 17.10
N LYS A 69 -2.33 14.94 17.68
CA LYS A 69 -2.20 15.19 19.12
C LYS A 69 -2.97 16.45 19.51
N LYS A 70 -3.87 16.35 20.49
CA LYS A 70 -4.61 17.50 21.07
C LYS A 70 -5.12 18.48 20.00
N ASP A 71 -5.93 17.95 19.07
CA ASP A 71 -6.55 18.67 17.95
C ASP A 71 -5.62 19.20 16.85
N VAL A 72 -4.30 18.96 16.96
CA VAL A 72 -3.35 19.27 15.88
C VAL A 72 -3.09 18.02 15.04
N CYS A 73 -3.14 18.19 13.71
CA CYS A 73 -2.77 17.17 12.74
C CYS A 73 -1.58 17.65 11.90
N TYR A 74 -0.52 16.83 11.86
CA TYR A 74 0.55 16.92 10.88
C TYR A 74 0.41 15.79 9.89
N SER A 75 0.62 16.03 8.60
CA SER A 75 0.63 14.99 7.59
C SER A 75 1.74 15.18 6.58
N ALA A 76 2.22 14.06 6.03
CA ALA A 76 3.21 14.04 4.97
C ALA A 76 2.87 12.93 3.95
N LEU A 77 3.32 13.12 2.72
CA LEU A 77 3.17 12.16 1.63
C LEU A 77 4.54 11.89 1.03
N GLU A 78 4.96 10.63 1.05
CA GLU A 78 6.19 10.18 0.41
C GLU A 78 5.86 9.38 -0.85
N LYS A 79 6.63 9.60 -1.93
CA LYS A 79 6.46 8.90 -3.21
C LYS A 79 7.73 8.15 -3.56
N SER A 80 7.60 6.86 -3.84
CA SER A 80 8.68 6.02 -4.35
C SER A 80 8.32 5.50 -5.74
N TYR A 81 9.25 5.63 -6.68
CA TYR A 81 9.11 5.05 -8.01
C TYR A 81 9.66 3.62 -7.97
N VAL A 82 8.90 2.68 -8.49
CA VAL A 82 9.24 1.26 -8.49
C VAL A 82 9.11 0.72 -9.90
N LEU A 83 10.17 0.07 -10.37
CA LEU A 83 10.16 -0.72 -11.60
C LEU A 83 9.99 -2.18 -11.20
N PHE A 84 9.05 -2.87 -11.84
CA PHE A 84 9.02 -4.33 -11.79
C PHE A 84 9.84 -4.91 -12.93
N ASN A 85 10.44 -6.07 -12.67
CA ASN A 85 11.03 -6.91 -13.70
C ASN A 85 9.98 -7.32 -14.74
N SER A 86 10.45 -7.87 -15.86
CA SER A 86 9.59 -8.58 -16.79
C SER A 86 9.07 -9.87 -16.17
N LEU A 87 7.80 -9.82 -15.75
CA LEU A 87 7.01 -10.93 -15.25
C LEU A 87 6.24 -11.57 -16.42
N THR A 88 6.57 -12.81 -16.74
CA THR A 88 5.77 -13.63 -17.67
C THR A 88 4.61 -14.29 -16.92
N GLU A 89 3.61 -14.77 -17.63
CA GLU A 89 2.50 -15.51 -17.01
C GLU A 89 2.99 -16.70 -16.18
N GLU A 90 3.95 -17.50 -16.67
CA GLU A 90 4.52 -18.61 -15.90
C GLU A 90 5.13 -18.12 -14.59
N LYS A 91 5.89 -17.01 -14.60
CA LYS A 91 6.52 -16.47 -13.38
C LYS A 91 5.47 -16.03 -12.36
N ILE A 92 4.40 -15.37 -12.81
CA ILE A 92 3.32 -14.94 -11.91
C ILE A 92 2.58 -16.16 -11.35
N ARG A 93 2.26 -17.17 -12.18
CA ARG A 93 1.64 -18.42 -11.71
C ARG A 93 2.54 -19.16 -10.73
N LEU A 94 3.85 -19.19 -10.96
CA LEU A 94 4.81 -19.80 -10.05
C LEU A 94 4.86 -19.06 -8.71
N TYR A 95 4.87 -17.72 -8.75
CA TYR A 95 4.78 -16.88 -7.56
C TYR A 95 3.51 -17.19 -6.75
N HIS A 96 2.36 -17.26 -7.42
CA HIS A 96 1.08 -17.59 -6.81
C HIS A 96 0.97 -19.01 -6.25
N LYS A 97 1.67 -19.99 -6.82
CA LYS A 97 1.73 -21.35 -6.24
C LYS A 97 2.34 -21.35 -4.83
N SER A 98 3.29 -20.46 -4.57
CA SER A 98 3.92 -20.33 -3.25
C SER A 98 3.15 -19.44 -2.28
N ASP A 99 2.44 -18.43 -2.80
CA ASP A 99 1.54 -17.55 -2.06
C ASP A 99 0.62 -16.86 -3.07
N PRO A 100 -0.71 -17.09 -3.07
CA PRO A 100 -1.64 -16.38 -3.97
C PRO A 100 -1.62 -14.86 -3.77
N CYS A 101 -1.02 -14.44 -2.65
CA CYS A 101 -0.56 -13.11 -2.36
C CYS A 101 -1.67 -12.08 -2.53
N LEU A 102 -2.66 -12.13 -1.63
CA LEU A 102 -3.75 -11.16 -1.60
C LEU A 102 -3.37 -9.88 -0.83
N ASP A 103 -2.14 -9.81 -0.31
CA ASP A 103 -1.63 -8.62 0.34
C ASP A 103 -0.75 -7.81 -0.61
N LYS A 104 -1.22 -6.61 -0.97
CA LYS A 104 -0.52 -5.66 -1.83
C LYS A 104 0.90 -5.35 -1.34
N ALA A 105 1.11 -5.30 -0.02
CA ALA A 105 2.44 -5.01 0.54
C ALA A 105 3.47 -6.09 0.16
N LYS A 106 3.04 -7.34 0.06
CA LYS A 106 3.90 -8.46 -0.32
C LYS A 106 4.33 -8.41 -1.80
N TRP A 107 3.62 -7.69 -2.67
CA TRP A 107 4.06 -7.47 -4.06
C TRP A 107 5.04 -6.31 -4.15
N ILE A 108 4.67 -5.18 -3.54
CA ILE A 108 5.42 -3.93 -3.63
C ILE A 108 6.87 -4.14 -3.18
N TRP A 109 7.08 -4.89 -2.09
CA TRP A 109 8.38 -5.05 -1.44
C TRP A 109 9.06 -6.39 -1.75
N ASN A 110 8.55 -7.17 -2.71
CA ASN A 110 9.18 -8.42 -3.09
C ASN A 110 10.38 -8.19 -4.01
N SER A 111 11.56 -8.61 -3.58
CA SER A 111 12.76 -8.57 -4.42
C SER A 111 12.68 -9.49 -5.65
N ARG A 112 11.80 -10.51 -5.66
CA ARG A 112 11.61 -11.36 -6.84
C ARG A 112 10.81 -10.67 -7.96
N LEU A 113 10.11 -9.57 -7.64
CA LEU A 113 9.29 -8.82 -8.59
C LEU A 113 9.97 -7.54 -9.09
N ARG A 114 11.02 -7.06 -8.39
CA ARG A 114 11.79 -5.85 -8.71
C ARG A 114 13.12 -6.14 -9.37
#